data_AF-A0A425WNZ9-F1
#
_entry.id   AF-A0A425WNZ9-F1
#
_cell.length_a   1.000
_cell.length_b   1.000
_cell.length_c   1.000
_cell.angle_alpha   90.00
_cell.angle_beta   90.00
_cell.angle_gamma   90.00
#
_symmetry.space_group_name_H-M   'P 1'
#
loop_
_entity.id
_entity.type
_entity.pdbx_description
1 polymer ?
#
loop_
_entity_poly.entity_id
_entity_poly.type
_entity_poly.pdbx_seq_one_letter_code
_entity_poly.pdbx_strand_id
1 'polypeptide(L)'
;MHITLFQAFLVGVVYYLSINGTPWTTLLGSTILRTPLVGGLLTGLILGNPMQGALIGAAIQLPYIAYISAGGSVPTDPGLAGTLGTALALAANVDPNTAIAIATPIGLLGTIVWVVHMTVDVPFVHMCDRAADRGDMKALTFWHLVPPQIVAFLIGTIPVMLGVYYGSGVVTNIINTLQGRPLETLQVIGGILPAIGIGMNLRSLDRSYVIPLFIFGFVISAYSGLSTLPLAILAGIAASLITGVMDNISTQQKQRIQAASVAANVSDDVASDDSDADFE
;
A
#
# COMPACT_ATOMS: atom_id res chain seq x y z
N MET A 1 29.45 15.27 13.15
CA MET A 1 29.12 16.59 12.54
C MET A 1 28.22 17.36 13.48
N HIS A 2 28.38 18.68 13.59
CA HIS A 2 27.37 19.53 14.24
C HIS A 2 26.26 19.83 13.23
N ILE A 3 25.07 19.30 13.48
CA ILE A 3 23.89 19.57 12.65
C ILE A 3 23.15 20.76 13.24
N THR A 4 22.94 21.80 12.43
CA THR A 4 22.19 22.97 12.88
C THR A 4 20.69 22.64 12.98
N LEU A 5 19.97 23.34 13.85
CA LEU A 5 18.51 23.17 13.97
C LEU A 5 17.79 23.41 12.64
N PHE A 6 18.30 24.35 11.83
CA PHE A 6 17.78 24.65 10.51
C PHE A 6 17.97 23.49 9.53
N GLN A 7 19.15 22.85 9.51
CA GLN A 7 19.38 21.65 8.70
C GLN A 7 18.51 20.49 9.16
N ALA A 8 18.34 20.29 10.47
CA ALA A 8 17.47 19.26 11.01
C ALA A 8 16.00 19.48 10.60
N PHE A 9 15.53 20.73 10.60
CA PHE A 9 14.21 21.09 10.10
C PHE A 9 14.06 20.78 8.61
N LEU A 10 15.06 21.14 7.79
CA LEU A 10 15.04 20.85 6.35
C LEU A 10 15.00 19.34 6.07
N VAL A 11 15.72 18.51 6.83
CA VAL A 11 15.64 17.05 6.71
C VAL A 11 14.25 16.54 7.09
N GLY A 12 13.63 17.11 8.13
CA GLY A 12 12.23 16.82 8.48
C GLY A 12 11.24 17.17 7.37
N VAL A 13 11.44 18.31 6.69
CA VAL A 13 10.63 18.71 5.53
C VAL A 13 10.82 17.75 4.36
N VAL A 14 12.05 17.30 4.09
CA VAL A 14 12.32 16.27 3.07
C VAL A 14 11.59 14.97 3.39
N TYR A 15 11.58 14.55 4.67
CA TYR A 15 10.80 13.39 5.08
C TYR A 15 9.30 13.59 4.90
N TYR A 16 8.75 14.75 5.29
CA TYR A 16 7.35 15.07 5.05
C TYR A 16 6.96 15.02 3.56
N LEU A 17 7.84 15.49 2.66
CA LEU A 17 7.62 15.38 1.22
C LEU A 17 7.69 13.93 0.70
N SER A 18 8.28 13.02 1.47
CA SER A 18 8.41 11.59 1.17
C SER A 18 7.32 10.70 1.80
N ILE A 19 6.51 11.26 2.70
CA ILE A 19 5.43 10.54 3.39
C ILE A 19 4.38 10.02 2.38
N ASN A 20 3.81 8.85 2.68
CA ASN A 20 2.68 8.32 1.92
C ASN A 20 1.45 9.22 2.12
N GLY A 21 0.77 9.58 1.04
CA GLY A 21 -0.30 10.56 1.09
C GLY A 21 0.18 11.90 0.57
N THR A 22 -0.50 12.36 -0.47
CA THR A 22 -0.13 13.47 -1.32
C THR A 22 0.16 14.73 -0.51
N PRO A 23 1.44 15.08 -0.23
CA PRO A 23 1.71 16.40 0.30
C PRO A 23 1.30 17.41 -0.74
N TRP A 24 0.77 18.57 -0.32
CA TRP A 24 0.10 19.58 -1.16
C TRP A 24 0.66 19.78 -2.58
N THR A 25 1.96 19.58 -2.79
CA THR A 25 2.69 19.82 -4.04
C THR A 25 3.20 18.58 -4.78
N THR A 26 3.12 17.37 -4.20
CA THR A 26 3.95 16.23 -4.61
C THR A 26 3.19 15.08 -5.27
N LEU A 27 1.99 15.34 -5.82
CA LEU A 27 1.08 14.42 -6.53
C LEU A 27 1.69 13.08 -6.99
N LEU A 28 2.71 13.13 -7.86
CA LEU A 28 3.44 11.98 -8.42
C LEU A 28 4.89 11.84 -7.88
N GLY A 29 5.42 12.86 -7.21
CA GLY A 29 6.81 12.94 -6.76
C GLY A 29 7.07 12.33 -5.38
N SER A 30 6.04 12.18 -4.53
CA SER A 30 6.20 11.57 -3.20
C SER A 30 6.71 10.12 -3.29
N THR A 31 6.26 9.35 -4.28
CA THR A 31 6.74 7.98 -4.54
C THR A 31 8.23 7.93 -4.90
N ILE A 32 8.72 8.96 -5.61
CA ILE A 32 10.13 9.08 -6.00
C ILE A 32 10.96 9.52 -4.79
N LEU A 33 10.49 10.52 -4.03
CA LEU A 33 11.17 11.01 -2.83
C LEU A 33 11.25 9.96 -1.71
N ARG A 34 10.28 9.05 -1.67
CA ARG A 34 10.23 7.91 -0.74
C ARG A 34 11.28 6.85 -1.03
N THR A 35 11.90 6.85 -2.21
CA THR A 35 13.03 5.94 -2.46
C THR A 35 14.24 6.37 -1.62
N PRO A 36 14.81 5.49 -0.78
CA PRO A 36 15.99 5.81 0.00
C PRO A 36 17.15 6.46 -0.77
N LEU A 37 17.28 6.16 -2.06
CA LEU A 37 18.27 6.81 -2.93
C LEU A 37 18.05 8.32 -3.01
N VAL A 38 16.83 8.76 -3.32
CA VAL A 38 16.50 10.17 -3.50
C VAL A 38 16.42 10.87 -2.14
N GLY A 39 15.83 10.24 -1.13
CA GLY A 39 15.80 10.75 0.24
C GLY A 39 17.21 10.94 0.81
N GLY A 40 18.12 9.99 0.56
CA GLY A 40 19.51 10.05 0.98
C GLY A 40 20.33 11.10 0.24
N LEU A 41 20.11 11.27 -1.07
CA LEU A 41 20.71 12.34 -1.86
C LEU A 41 20.34 13.73 -1.32
N LEU A 42 19.03 13.98 -1.11
CA LEU A 42 18.54 15.27 -0.61
C LEU A 42 19.03 15.55 0.81
N THR A 43 19.03 14.52 1.66
CA THR A 43 19.56 14.62 3.03
C THR A 43 21.06 14.91 3.02
N GLY A 44 21.83 14.25 2.14
CA GLY A 44 23.25 14.51 1.93
C GLY A 44 23.53 15.92 1.43
N LEU A 45 22.68 16.46 0.55
CA LEU A 45 22.78 17.84 0.07
C LEU A 45 22.59 18.84 1.21
N ILE A 46 21.61 18.63 2.10
CA ILE A 46 21.34 19.49 3.26
C ILE A 46 22.49 19.44 4.28
N LEU A 47 23.10 18.26 4.45
CA LEU A 47 24.21 18.04 5.38
C LEU A 47 25.57 18.41 4.78
N GLY A 48 25.65 18.74 3.49
CA GLY A 48 26.88 19.21 2.84
C GLY A 48 27.75 18.12 2.20
N ASN A 49 27.29 16.87 2.14
CA ASN A 49 27.96 15.78 1.41
C ASN A 49 26.97 14.96 0.55
N PRO A 50 26.62 15.45 -0.66
CA PRO A 50 25.62 14.81 -1.51
C PRO A 50 26.08 13.46 -2.07
N MET A 51 27.37 13.29 -2.36
CA MET A 51 27.91 12.04 -2.90
C MET A 51 27.81 10.90 -1.88
N GLN A 52 28.25 11.17 -0.64
CA GLN A 52 28.17 10.17 0.42
C GLN A 52 26.72 9.89 0.82
N GLY A 53 25.84 10.90 0.80
CA GLY A 53 24.41 10.71 1.02
C GLY A 53 23.73 9.85 -0.06
N ALA A 54 24.10 10.02 -1.33
CA ALA A 54 23.60 9.18 -2.41
C ALA A 54 24.07 7.73 -2.30
N LEU A 55 25.34 7.50 -1.94
CA LEU A 55 25.89 6.15 -1.74
C LEU A 55 25.21 5.42 -0.59
N ILE A 56 25.01 6.11 0.55
CA ILE A 56 24.30 5.55 1.70
C ILE A 56 22.83 5.28 1.34
N GLY A 57 22.15 6.24 0.70
CA GLY A 57 20.77 6.07 0.23
C GLY A 57 20.61 4.91 -0.73
N ALA A 58 21.57 4.70 -1.65
CA ALA A 58 21.60 3.56 -2.56
C ALA A 58 21.74 2.23 -1.81
N ALA A 59 22.62 2.17 -0.80
CA ALA A 59 22.79 0.97 0.02
C ALA A 59 21.52 0.65 0.82
N ILE A 60 20.89 1.67 1.42
CA ILE A 60 19.61 1.53 2.13
C ILE A 60 18.48 1.17 1.16
N GLN A 61 18.56 1.50 -0.13
CA GLN A 61 17.53 1.13 -1.10
C GLN A 61 17.50 -0.38 -1.39
N LEU A 62 18.65 -1.07 -1.34
CA LEU A 62 18.76 -2.48 -1.76
C LEU A 62 17.79 -3.43 -1.00
N PRO A 63 17.66 -3.37 0.34
CA PRO A 63 16.69 -4.19 1.07
C PRO A 63 15.23 -3.84 0.77
N TYR A 64 14.96 -2.63 0.26
CA TYR A 64 13.62 -2.11 0.02
C TYR A 64 13.21 -2.22 -1.46
N ILE A 65 14.00 -2.88 -2.33
CA ILE A 65 13.61 -3.09 -3.74
C ILE A 65 12.32 -3.92 -3.85
N ALA A 66 12.14 -4.89 -2.96
CA ALA A 66 10.95 -5.74 -2.90
C ALA A 66 9.80 -5.11 -2.08
N TYR A 67 9.96 -3.86 -1.62
CA TYR A 67 8.94 -3.20 -0.82
C TYR A 67 7.67 -2.97 -1.65
N ILE A 68 6.56 -3.56 -1.21
CA ILE A 68 5.22 -3.32 -1.74
C ILE A 68 4.30 -3.07 -0.54
N SER A 69 3.56 -1.96 -0.57
CA SER A 69 2.50 -1.69 0.38
C SER A 69 1.25 -2.44 -0.07
N ALA A 70 0.82 -3.45 0.69
CA ALA A 70 -0.37 -4.24 0.40
C ALA A 70 -1.39 -4.09 1.55
N GLY A 71 -2.63 -3.75 1.20
CA GLY A 71 -3.75 -3.77 2.15
C GLY A 71 -3.73 -2.68 3.24
N GLY A 72 -3.10 -1.53 3.00
CA GLY A 72 -3.13 -0.40 3.94
C GLY A 72 -2.17 -0.51 5.13
N SER A 73 -1.39 -1.58 5.23
CA SER A 73 -0.24 -1.63 6.15
C SER A 73 1.07 -1.50 5.39
N VAL A 74 1.96 -0.74 5.99
CA VAL A 74 3.31 -0.53 5.50
C VAL A 74 4.25 -1.29 6.45
N PRO A 75 4.83 -2.44 6.06
CA PRO A 75 5.63 -3.27 6.99
C PRO A 75 6.88 -2.54 7.49
N THR A 76 7.39 -1.59 6.70
CA THR A 76 8.51 -0.73 7.04
C THR A 76 8.40 0.57 6.24
N ASP A 77 8.82 1.70 6.79
CA ASP A 77 8.83 2.98 6.07
C ASP A 77 10.19 3.24 5.39
N PRO A 78 10.32 3.02 4.07
CA PRO A 78 11.54 3.34 3.32
C PRO A 78 11.87 4.83 3.29
N GLY A 79 10.88 5.73 3.36
CA GLY A 79 11.12 7.18 3.33
C GLY A 79 11.85 7.64 4.58
N LEU A 80 11.45 7.13 5.75
CA LEU A 80 12.10 7.44 7.02
C LEU A 80 13.48 6.80 7.11
N ALA A 81 13.61 5.54 6.69
CA ALA A 81 14.89 4.84 6.64
C ALA A 81 15.90 5.58 5.73
N GLY A 82 15.44 6.06 4.58
CA GLY A 82 16.25 6.78 3.60
C GLY A 82 16.66 8.19 4.01
N THR A 83 15.80 8.91 4.74
CA THR A 83 16.10 10.29 5.18
C THR A 83 16.82 10.30 6.52
N LEU A 84 16.15 9.90 7.60
CA LEU A 84 16.72 9.88 8.95
C LEU A 84 17.88 8.88 9.08
N GLY A 85 17.78 7.69 8.46
CA GLY A 85 18.87 6.72 8.47
C GLY A 85 20.13 7.22 7.76
N THR A 86 19.97 7.88 6.60
CA THR A 86 21.10 8.53 5.91
C THR A 86 21.68 9.69 6.72
N ALA A 87 20.85 10.52 7.33
CA ALA A 87 21.30 11.64 8.17
C ALA A 87 22.18 11.17 9.33
N LEU A 88 21.74 10.12 10.03
CA LEU A 88 22.48 9.54 11.17
C LEU A 88 23.74 8.80 10.72
N ALA A 89 23.70 8.07 9.60
CA ALA A 89 24.87 7.40 9.05
C ALA A 89 25.94 8.41 8.59
N LEU A 90 25.54 9.52 7.95
CA LEU A 90 26.44 10.62 7.61
C LEU A 90 27.03 11.29 8.86
N ALA A 91 26.19 11.54 9.87
CA ALA A 91 26.66 12.15 11.13
C ALA A 91 27.68 11.27 11.86
N ALA A 92 27.49 9.94 11.80
CA ALA A 92 28.35 8.93 12.40
C ALA A 92 29.59 8.58 11.56
N ASN A 93 29.69 9.07 10.32
CA ASN A 93 30.76 8.75 9.38
C ASN A 93 30.98 7.23 9.19
N VAL A 94 29.88 6.48 9.09
CA VAL A 94 29.93 5.03 8.87
C VAL A 94 29.93 4.69 7.39
N ASP A 95 30.40 3.49 7.07
CA ASP A 95 30.34 2.94 5.72
C ASP A 95 28.88 2.59 5.31
N PRO A 96 28.59 2.49 3.99
CA PRO A 96 27.24 2.22 3.51
C PRO A 96 26.64 0.89 3.99
N ASN A 97 27.44 -0.14 4.30
CA ASN A 97 26.92 -1.42 4.80
C ASN A 97 26.47 -1.28 6.25
N THR A 98 27.26 -0.60 7.08
CA THR A 98 26.87 -0.27 8.46
C THR A 98 25.65 0.66 8.49
N ALA A 99 25.51 1.55 7.51
CA ALA A 99 24.35 2.42 7.39
C ALA A 99 23.03 1.64 7.20
N ILE A 100 23.05 0.49 6.51
CA ILE A 100 21.87 -0.38 6.37
C ILE A 100 21.41 -0.85 7.76
N ALA A 101 22.34 -1.31 8.60
CA ALA A 101 22.03 -1.79 9.94
C ALA A 101 21.41 -0.71 10.84
N ILE A 102 21.83 0.55 10.68
CA ILE A 102 21.26 1.71 11.39
C ILE A 102 19.86 2.05 10.83
N ALA A 103 19.68 2.01 9.51
CA ALA A 103 18.45 2.41 8.84
C ALA A 103 17.30 1.41 9.00
N THR A 104 17.58 0.11 9.11
CA THR A 104 16.57 -0.95 9.28
C THR A 104 15.62 -0.71 10.47
N PRO A 105 16.10 -0.53 11.72
CA PRO A 105 15.20 -0.28 12.85
C PRO A 105 14.48 1.08 12.75
N ILE A 106 15.08 2.07 12.09
CA ILE A 106 14.46 3.37 11.86
C ILE A 106 13.27 3.25 10.90
N GLY A 107 13.40 2.44 9.84
CA GLY A 107 12.28 2.16 8.93
C GLY A 107 11.09 1.53 9.65
N LEU A 108 11.35 0.63 10.60
CA LEU A 108 10.32 0.02 11.44
C LEU A 108 9.63 1.04 12.36
N LEU A 109 10.39 1.98 12.94
CA LEU A 109 9.80 3.08 13.69
C LEU A 109 8.87 3.94 12.82
N GLY A 110 9.22 4.15 11.55
CA GLY A 110 8.40 4.93 10.64
C GLY A 110 7.03 4.30 10.39
N THR A 111 6.92 2.97 10.42
CA THR A 111 5.62 2.29 10.40
C THR A 111 4.76 2.66 11.62
N ILE A 112 5.36 2.85 12.79
CA ILE A 112 4.61 3.27 13.99
C ILE A 112 4.12 4.70 13.82
N VAL A 113 5.00 5.61 13.40
CA VAL A 113 4.67 7.01 13.12
C VAL A 113 3.53 7.07 12.11
N TRP A 114 3.57 6.21 11.10
CA TRP A 114 2.53 6.03 10.10
C TRP A 114 1.20 5.54 10.69
N VAL A 115 1.21 4.52 11.54
CA VAL A 115 -0.01 4.01 12.21
C VAL A 115 -0.62 5.07 13.13
N VAL A 116 0.21 5.80 13.88
CA VAL A 116 -0.24 6.91 14.73
C VAL A 116 -0.87 7.99 13.87
N HIS A 117 -0.23 8.38 12.76
CA HIS A 117 -0.79 9.31 11.80
C HIS A 117 -2.17 8.86 11.30
N MET A 118 -2.31 7.61 10.82
CA MET A 118 -3.60 7.07 10.38
C MET A 118 -4.65 7.06 11.49
N THR A 119 -4.25 6.84 12.74
CA THR A 119 -5.16 6.86 13.90
C THR A 119 -5.65 8.28 14.20
N VAL A 120 -4.77 9.26 14.13
CA VAL A 120 -5.11 10.68 14.32
C VAL A 120 -6.00 11.20 13.19
N ASP A 121 -5.96 10.58 12.01
CA ASP A 121 -6.79 10.96 10.87
C ASP A 121 -8.25 10.48 10.96
N VAL A 122 -8.54 9.46 11.78
CA VAL A 122 -9.89 8.87 11.92
C VAL A 122 -10.99 9.90 12.24
N PRO A 123 -10.81 10.88 13.15
CA PRO A 123 -11.80 11.92 13.41
C PRO A 123 -12.08 12.80 12.19
N PHE A 124 -11.09 13.08 11.34
CA PHE A 124 -11.28 13.90 10.14
C PHE A 124 -12.13 13.16 9.10
N VAL A 125 -11.98 11.84 8.98
CA VAL A 125 -12.83 11.02 8.12
C VAL A 125 -14.30 11.11 8.54
N HIS A 126 -14.60 11.00 9.84
CA HIS A 126 -15.98 11.18 10.33
C HIS A 126 -16.55 12.59 10.08
N MET A 127 -15.69 13.61 10.02
CA MET A 127 -16.11 14.97 9.66
C MET A 127 -16.38 15.09 8.16
N CYS A 128 -15.63 14.39 7.32
CA CYS A 128 -15.91 14.26 5.89
C CYS A 128 -17.26 13.56 5.65
N ASP A 129 -17.56 12.49 6.38
CA ASP A 129 -18.85 11.78 6.27
C ASP A 129 -20.02 12.73 6.58
N ARG A 130 -19.93 13.51 7.67
CA ARG A 130 -20.95 14.52 8.02
C ARG A 130 -21.07 15.65 6.99
N ALA A 131 -19.98 16.01 6.32
CA ALA A 131 -20.01 17.01 5.26
C ALA A 131 -20.67 16.45 3.98
N ALA A 132 -20.42 15.16 3.68
CA ALA A 132 -21.05 14.45 2.58
C ALA A 132 -22.57 14.29 2.79
N ASP A 133 -23.02 13.97 4.01
CA ASP A 133 -24.44 13.89 4.36
C ASP A 133 -25.19 15.22 4.15
N ARG A 134 -24.48 16.34 4.27
CA ARG A 134 -25.02 17.70 4.07
C ARG A 134 -24.90 18.19 2.62
N GLY A 135 -24.27 17.42 1.74
CA GLY A 135 -24.00 17.82 0.35
C GLY A 135 -23.04 19.00 0.21
N ASP A 136 -22.26 19.34 1.24
CA ASP A 136 -21.34 20.49 1.20
C ASP A 136 -19.95 20.05 0.69
N MET A 137 -19.76 20.17 -0.62
CA MET A 137 -18.51 19.83 -1.29
C MET A 137 -17.32 20.70 -0.84
N LYS A 138 -17.57 21.94 -0.38
CA LYS A 138 -16.49 22.83 0.08
C LYS A 138 -16.00 22.40 1.45
N ALA A 139 -16.91 22.08 2.36
CA ALA A 139 -16.57 21.52 3.66
C ALA A 139 -15.85 20.17 3.50
N LEU A 140 -16.35 19.30 2.62
CA LEU A 140 -15.72 18.00 2.33
C LEU A 140 -14.27 18.18 1.85
N THR A 141 -14.03 19.07 0.88
CA THR A 141 -12.69 19.35 0.36
C THR A 141 -11.77 19.91 1.45
N PHE A 142 -12.27 20.81 2.30
CA PHE A 142 -11.49 21.39 3.39
C PHE A 142 -11.09 20.33 4.42
N TRP A 143 -12.05 19.54 4.92
CA TRP A 143 -11.79 18.50 5.92
C TRP A 143 -10.92 17.37 5.40
N HIS A 144 -10.99 17.07 4.11
CA HIS A 144 -10.12 16.09 3.46
C HIS A 144 -8.70 16.59 3.25
N LEU A 145 -8.51 17.86 2.88
CA LEU A 145 -7.21 18.35 2.38
C LEU A 145 -6.38 19.13 3.41
N VAL A 146 -7.00 19.87 4.32
CA VAL A 146 -6.28 20.83 5.18
C VAL A 146 -5.85 20.20 6.51
N PRO A 147 -6.77 19.65 7.35
CA PRO A 147 -6.41 19.11 8.65
C PRO A 147 -5.45 17.90 8.60
N PRO A 148 -5.70 16.85 7.78
CA PRO A 148 -4.80 15.70 7.70
C PRO A 148 -3.40 16.11 7.27
N GLN A 149 -3.29 17.11 6.38
CA GLN A 149 -2.00 17.55 5.88
C GLN A 149 -1.16 18.28 6.92
N ILE A 150 -1.79 19.13 7.74
CA ILE A 150 -1.11 19.81 8.85
C ILE A 150 -0.65 18.78 9.88
N VAL A 151 -1.48 17.79 10.17
CA VAL A 151 -1.14 16.70 11.08
C VAL A 151 0.02 15.87 10.53
N ALA A 152 -0.01 15.50 9.24
CA ALA A 152 1.09 14.83 8.55
C ALA A 152 2.40 15.62 8.63
N PHE A 153 2.32 16.95 8.45
CA PHE A 153 3.49 17.83 8.56
C PHE A 153 4.09 17.81 9.96
N LEU A 154 3.26 17.93 10.99
CA LEU A 154 3.71 17.97 12.38
C LEU A 154 4.25 16.60 12.83
N ILE A 155 3.51 15.53 12.57
CA ILE A 155 3.88 14.16 12.96
C ILE A 155 5.08 13.65 12.15
N GLY A 156 5.25 14.08 10.90
CA GLY A 156 6.40 13.73 10.09
C GLY A 156 7.65 14.54 10.43
N THR A 157 7.53 15.87 10.42
CA THR A 157 8.68 16.79 10.50
C THR A 157 9.29 16.83 11.90
N ILE A 158 8.46 16.88 12.95
CA ILE A 158 8.94 17.10 14.32
C ILE A 158 9.82 15.94 14.81
N PRO A 159 9.39 14.66 14.70
CA PRO A 159 10.21 13.54 15.18
C PRO A 159 11.53 13.39 14.40
N VAL A 160 11.50 13.64 13.09
CA VAL A 160 12.72 13.59 12.26
C VAL A 160 13.67 14.72 12.61
N MET A 161 13.17 15.94 12.74
CA MET A 161 13.98 17.09 13.17
C MET A 161 14.65 16.82 14.52
N LEU A 162 13.89 16.32 15.50
CA LEU A 162 14.44 15.99 16.82
C LEU A 162 15.46 14.84 16.73
N GLY A 163 15.17 13.79 15.95
CA GLY A 163 16.07 12.65 15.76
C GLY A 163 17.40 13.04 15.10
N VAL A 164 17.37 13.95 14.12
CA VAL A 164 18.58 14.46 13.46
C VAL A 164 19.37 15.41 14.39
N TYR A 165 18.69 16.28 15.13
CA TYR A 165 19.34 17.28 15.98
C TYR A 165 20.00 16.68 17.24
N TYR A 166 19.29 15.78 17.93
CA TYR A 166 19.81 15.11 19.12
C TYR A 166 20.69 13.89 18.81
N GLY A 167 20.73 13.48 17.54
CA GLY A 167 21.59 12.41 17.04
C GLY A 167 21.14 11.00 17.41
N SER A 168 21.99 10.03 17.07
CA SER A 168 21.67 8.60 17.18
C SER A 168 21.43 8.13 18.62
N GLY A 169 21.96 8.81 19.65
CA GLY A 169 21.77 8.44 21.05
C GLY A 169 20.32 8.54 21.51
N VAL A 170 19.61 9.62 21.14
CA VAL A 170 18.18 9.79 21.49
C VAL A 170 17.31 8.87 20.66
N VAL A 171 17.62 8.70 19.37
CA VAL A 171 16.89 7.77 18.50
C VAL A 171 17.05 6.33 19.01
N THR A 172 18.26 5.93 19.41
CA THR A 172 18.55 4.59 19.97
C THR A 172 17.85 4.40 21.32
N ASN A 173 17.81 5.41 22.19
CA ASN A 173 17.07 5.33 23.46
C ASN A 173 15.55 5.25 23.24
N ILE A 174 14.99 5.99 22.29
CA ILE A 174 13.57 5.89 21.92
C ILE A 174 13.27 4.51 21.34
N ILE A 175 14.13 3.98 20.45
CA ILE A 175 14.02 2.62 19.92
C ILE A 175 14.03 1.62 21.08
N ASN A 176 15.01 1.70 22.00
CA ASN A 176 15.14 0.77 23.11
C ASN A 176 14.00 0.88 24.13
N THR A 177 13.40 2.07 24.29
CA THR A 177 12.26 2.30 25.19
C THR A 177 10.94 1.83 24.55
N LEU A 178 10.82 1.97 23.23
CA LEU A 178 9.66 1.46 22.48
C LEU A 178 9.75 -0.05 22.25
N GLN A 179 10.96 -0.62 22.19
CA GLN A 179 11.19 -2.07 22.12
C GLN A 179 10.60 -2.75 23.36
N GLY A 180 9.63 -3.62 23.12
CA GLY A 180 8.84 -4.30 24.14
C GLY A 180 7.38 -4.45 23.71
N ARG A 181 6.50 -4.64 24.70
CA ARG A 181 5.07 -4.88 24.51
C ARG A 181 4.32 -3.82 23.68
N PRO A 182 4.58 -2.50 23.82
CA PRO A 182 3.82 -1.49 23.06
C PRO A 182 4.07 -1.59 21.55
N LEU A 183 5.34 -1.79 21.16
CA LEU A 183 5.72 -1.94 19.76
C LEU A 183 5.18 -3.23 19.16
N GLU A 184 5.32 -4.36 19.85
CA GLU A 184 4.73 -5.63 19.41
C GLU A 184 3.20 -5.50 19.26
N THR A 185 2.53 -4.82 20.19
CA THR A 185 1.08 -4.65 20.14
C THR A 185 0.67 -3.82 18.92
N LEU A 186 1.34 -2.70 18.64
CA LEU A 186 1.07 -1.87 17.46
C LEU A 186 1.40 -2.60 16.14
N GLN A 187 2.45 -3.43 16.13
CA GLN A 187 2.79 -4.25 14.96
C GLN A 187 1.79 -5.38 14.72
N VAL A 188 1.32 -6.04 15.78
CA VAL A 188 0.29 -7.09 15.65
C VAL A 188 -1.03 -6.48 15.18
N ILE A 189 -1.47 -5.37 15.78
CA ILE A 189 -2.69 -4.66 15.35
C ILE A 189 -2.52 -4.16 13.90
N GLY A 190 -1.37 -3.55 13.59
CA GLY A 190 -1.03 -3.07 12.26
C GLY A 190 -0.95 -4.17 11.20
N GLY A 191 -0.45 -5.35 11.58
CA GLY A 191 -0.33 -6.53 10.73
C GLY A 191 -1.67 -7.22 10.44
N ILE A 192 -2.71 -6.94 11.22
CA ILE A 192 -4.08 -7.43 10.96
C ILE A 192 -4.80 -6.57 9.92
N LEU A 193 -4.47 -5.28 9.78
CA LEU A 193 -5.12 -4.35 8.83
C LEU A 193 -5.15 -4.86 7.36
N PRO A 194 -4.06 -5.44 6.80
CA PRO A 194 -4.08 -6.02 5.46
C PRO A 194 -5.04 -7.17 5.31
N ALA A 195 -5.18 -8.00 6.35
CA ALA A 195 -6.11 -9.12 6.33
C ALA A 195 -7.56 -8.60 6.27
N ILE A 196 -7.86 -7.51 6.97
CA ILE A 196 -9.17 -6.82 6.88
C ILE A 196 -9.39 -6.29 5.47
N GLY A 197 -8.40 -5.64 4.86
CA GLY A 197 -8.49 -5.12 3.50
C GLY A 197 -8.75 -6.22 2.46
N ILE A 198 -8.02 -7.33 2.53
CA ILE A 198 -8.24 -8.51 1.67
C ILE A 198 -9.65 -9.07 1.91
N GLY A 199 -10.10 -9.16 3.16
CA GLY A 199 -11.44 -9.63 3.51
C GLY A 199 -12.56 -8.74 2.97
N MET A 200 -12.41 -7.42 3.03
CA MET A 200 -13.36 -6.47 2.43
C MET A 200 -13.44 -6.62 0.91
N ASN A 201 -12.30 -6.82 0.23
CA ASN A 201 -12.27 -7.05 -1.21
C ASN A 201 -12.86 -8.41 -1.60
N LEU A 202 -12.63 -9.47 -0.81
CA LEU A 202 -13.28 -10.76 -1.04
C LEU A 202 -14.80 -10.66 -0.87
N ARG A 203 -15.26 -9.87 0.11
CA ARG A 203 -16.68 -9.62 0.32
C ARG A 203 -17.33 -8.83 -0.82
N SER A 204 -16.63 -7.86 -1.42
CA SER A 204 -17.17 -7.09 -2.55
C SER A 204 -17.32 -7.91 -3.83
N LEU A 205 -16.55 -8.98 -3.99
CA LEU A 205 -16.63 -9.88 -5.13
C LEU A 205 -17.87 -10.81 -5.09
N ASP A 206 -18.49 -11.02 -3.93
CA ASP A 206 -19.75 -11.77 -3.68
C ASP A 206 -20.07 -12.92 -4.67
N ARG A 207 -19.12 -13.86 -4.85
CA ARG A 207 -19.28 -15.06 -5.67
C ARG A 207 -18.76 -16.30 -4.94
N SER A 208 -19.55 -17.37 -4.92
CA SER A 208 -19.21 -18.62 -4.22
C SER A 208 -17.93 -19.31 -4.74
N TYR A 209 -17.52 -19.06 -5.99
CA TYR A 209 -16.31 -19.65 -6.57
C TYR A 209 -15.00 -18.90 -6.22
N VAL A 210 -15.09 -17.67 -5.69
CA VAL A 210 -13.92 -16.85 -5.38
C VAL A 210 -13.19 -17.35 -4.12
N ILE A 211 -13.94 -17.85 -3.13
CA ILE A 211 -13.35 -18.37 -1.87
C ILE A 211 -12.45 -19.60 -2.12
N PRO A 212 -12.87 -20.64 -2.86
CA PRO A 212 -11.99 -21.76 -3.21
C PRO A 212 -10.74 -21.32 -3.99
N LEU A 213 -10.88 -20.38 -4.92
CA LEU A 213 -9.76 -19.88 -5.72
C LEU A 213 -8.75 -19.11 -4.87
N PHE A 214 -9.25 -18.33 -3.91
CA PHE A 214 -8.44 -17.61 -2.94
C PHE A 214 -7.65 -18.57 -2.04
N ILE A 215 -8.31 -19.62 -1.51
CA ILE A 215 -7.64 -20.64 -0.69
C ILE A 215 -6.57 -21.37 -1.52
N PHE A 216 -6.87 -21.71 -2.77
CA PHE A 216 -5.90 -22.35 -3.67
C PHE A 216 -4.67 -21.47 -3.92
N GLY A 217 -4.88 -20.19 -4.25
CA GLY A 217 -3.80 -19.21 -4.40
C GLY A 217 -2.99 -19.00 -3.12
N PHE A 218 -3.64 -19.01 -1.96
CA PHE A 218 -2.99 -18.92 -0.65
C PHE A 218 -2.06 -20.10 -0.39
N VAL A 219 -2.50 -21.33 -0.67
CA VAL A 219 -1.67 -22.54 -0.53
C VAL A 219 -0.44 -22.45 -1.44
N ILE A 220 -0.62 -22.07 -2.71
CA ILE A 220 0.51 -21.86 -3.62
C ILE A 220 1.46 -20.80 -3.07
N SER A 221 0.94 -19.67 -2.59
CA SER A 221 1.76 -18.60 -2.03
C SER A 221 2.55 -19.04 -0.79
N ALA A 222 1.95 -19.85 0.09
CA ALA A 222 2.57 -20.28 1.34
C ALA A 222 3.69 -21.30 1.13
N TYR A 223 3.56 -22.18 0.13
CA TYR A 223 4.49 -23.31 -0.08
C TYR A 223 5.46 -23.11 -1.24
N SER A 224 5.20 -22.19 -2.17
CA SER A 224 6.06 -22.02 -3.37
C SER A 224 7.33 -21.21 -3.12
N GLY A 225 7.35 -20.35 -2.09
CA GLY A 225 8.47 -19.42 -1.85
C GLY A 225 8.69 -18.38 -2.96
N LEU A 226 7.76 -18.28 -3.93
CA LEU A 226 7.84 -17.34 -5.05
C LEU A 226 7.52 -15.92 -4.58
N SER A 227 8.17 -14.93 -5.20
CA SER A 227 7.85 -13.52 -4.95
C SER A 227 6.47 -13.15 -5.49
N THR A 228 5.90 -12.05 -4.98
CA THR A 228 4.54 -11.61 -5.30
C THR A 228 4.29 -11.36 -6.79
N LEU A 229 5.32 -10.93 -7.53
CA LEU A 229 5.20 -10.60 -8.95
C LEU A 229 4.95 -11.84 -9.84
N PRO A 230 5.78 -12.91 -9.80
CA PRO A 230 5.48 -14.18 -10.48
C PRO A 230 4.10 -14.77 -10.15
N LEU A 231 3.71 -14.74 -8.86
CA LEU A 231 2.38 -15.20 -8.45
C LEU A 231 1.26 -14.38 -9.09
N ALA A 232 1.40 -13.06 -9.18
CA ALA A 232 0.42 -12.19 -9.82
C ALA A 232 0.27 -12.49 -11.32
N ILE A 233 1.39 -12.76 -12.01
CA ILE A 233 1.36 -13.13 -13.44
C ILE A 233 0.64 -14.48 -13.63
N LEU A 234 0.97 -15.48 -12.82
CA LEU A 234 0.30 -16.79 -12.86
C LEU A 234 -1.20 -16.68 -12.54
N ALA A 235 -1.56 -15.87 -11.54
CA ALA A 235 -2.95 -15.60 -11.19
C ALA A 235 -3.69 -14.89 -12.34
N GLY A 236 -3.06 -13.95 -13.03
CA GLY A 236 -3.62 -13.27 -14.20
C GLY A 236 -3.88 -14.22 -15.37
N ILE A 237 -2.95 -15.13 -15.64
CA ILE A 237 -3.10 -16.16 -16.68
C ILE A 237 -4.22 -17.15 -16.30
N ALA A 238 -4.28 -17.58 -15.04
CA ALA A 238 -5.34 -18.46 -14.56
C ALA A 238 -6.72 -17.77 -14.65
N ALA A 239 -6.81 -16.49 -14.29
CA ALA A 239 -8.04 -15.71 -14.36
C ALA A 239 -8.52 -15.54 -15.81
N SER A 240 -7.62 -15.26 -16.76
CA SER A 240 -7.99 -15.12 -18.18
C SER A 240 -8.47 -16.45 -18.78
N LEU A 241 -7.84 -17.57 -18.42
CA LEU A 241 -8.28 -18.91 -18.85
C LEU A 241 -9.66 -19.28 -18.27
N ILE A 242 -9.87 -19.06 -16.97
CA ILE A 242 -11.15 -19.36 -16.32
C ILE A 242 -12.27 -18.50 -16.92
N THR A 243 -12.03 -17.20 -17.14
CA THR A 243 -13.02 -16.29 -17.73
C THR A 243 -13.32 -16.68 -19.17
N GLY A 244 -12.29 -16.99 -19.99
CA GLY A 244 -12.49 -17.45 -21.36
C GLY A 244 -13.26 -18.77 -21.46
N VAL A 245 -13.03 -19.70 -20.54
CA VAL A 245 -13.80 -20.97 -20.45
C VAL A 245 -15.24 -20.71 -20.02
N MET A 246 -15.46 -19.81 -19.07
CA MET A 246 -16.79 -19.47 -18.56
C MET A 246 -17.63 -18.69 -19.59
N ASP A 247 -17.01 -17.82 -20.37
CA ASP A 247 -17.64 -17.13 -21.51
C ASP A 247 -18.06 -18.13 -22.61
N ASN A 248 -17.22 -19.12 -22.89
CA ASN A 248 -17.54 -20.19 -23.85
C ASN A 248 -18.69 -21.08 -23.37
N ILE A 249 -18.73 -21.44 -22.09
CA ILE A 249 -19.83 -22.24 -21.51
C ILE A 249 -21.14 -21.45 -21.50
N SER A 250 -21.11 -20.17 -21.14
CA SER A 250 -22.31 -19.32 -21.14
C SER A 250 -22.86 -19.07 -22.55
N THR A 251 -21.96 -18.97 -23.54
CA THR A 251 -22.31 -18.87 -24.96
C THR A 251 -22.92 -20.17 -25.47
N GLN A 252 -22.34 -21.32 -25.12
CA GLN A 252 -22.90 -22.64 -25.48
C GLN A 252 -24.25 -22.91 -24.80
N GLN A 253 -24.46 -22.49 -23.54
CA GLN A 253 -25.75 -22.60 -22.88
C GLN A 253 -26.81 -21.73 -23.54
N LYS A 254 -26.49 -20.47 -23.89
CA LYS A 254 -27.42 -19.61 -24.64
C LYS A 254 -27.78 -20.19 -26.01
N GLN A 255 -26.80 -20.74 -26.72
CA GLN A 255 -27.03 -21.41 -28.01
C GLN A 255 -27.85 -22.70 -27.85
N ARG A 256 -27.63 -23.50 -26.80
CA ARG A 256 -28.42 -24.72 -26.52
C ARG A 256 -29.86 -24.40 -26.14
N ILE A 257 -30.09 -23.36 -25.33
CA ILE A 257 -31.44 -22.90 -24.97
C ILE A 257 -32.16 -22.37 -26.21
N GLN A 258 -31.46 -21.61 -27.07
CA GLN A 258 -32.02 -21.08 -28.32
C GLN A 258 -32.30 -22.19 -29.36
N ALA A 259 -31.42 -23.19 -29.47
CA ALA A 259 -31.64 -24.35 -30.32
C ALA A 259 -32.80 -25.23 -29.82
N ALA A 260 -32.95 -25.39 -28.50
CA ALA A 260 -34.07 -26.11 -27.90
C ALA A 260 -35.41 -25.37 -28.10
N SER A 261 -35.44 -24.03 -28.04
CA SER A 261 -36.65 -23.26 -28.36
C SER A 261 -37.03 -23.31 -29.84
N VAL A 262 -36.06 -23.40 -30.75
CA VAL A 262 -36.33 -23.55 -32.20
C VAL A 262 -36.84 -24.95 -32.52
N ALA A 263 -36.31 -25.99 -31.88
CA ALA A 263 -36.79 -27.37 -32.07
C ALA A 263 -38.23 -27.59 -31.56
N ALA A 264 -38.62 -26.92 -30.46
CA ALA A 264 -39.98 -26.98 -29.93
C ALA A 264 -41.01 -26.32 -30.87
N ASN A 265 -40.66 -25.22 -31.55
CA ASN A 265 -41.55 -24.59 -32.53
C ASN A 265 -41.73 -25.43 -33.81
N VAL A 266 -40.74 -26.24 -34.20
CA VAL A 266 -40.82 -27.09 -35.40
C VAL A 266 -41.70 -28.34 -35.16
N SER A 267 -41.80 -28.84 -33.92
CA SER A 267 -42.68 -29.98 -33.63
C SER A 267 -44.18 -29.63 -33.63
N ASP A 268 -44.53 -28.38 -33.36
CA ASP A 268 -45.94 -27.92 -33.40
C ASP A 268 -46.44 -27.73 -34.84
N ASP A 269 -45.57 -27.41 -35.79
CA ASP A 269 -45.93 -27.22 -37.20
C ASP A 269 -46.11 -28.55 -37.98
N VAL A 270 -45.57 -29.68 -37.51
CA VAL A 270 -45.65 -30.99 -38.19
C VAL A 270 -46.81 -31.85 -37.67
N ALA A 271 -47.43 -31.48 -36.54
CA ALA A 271 -48.56 -32.22 -35.96
C ALA A 271 -49.94 -31.82 -36.54
N SER A 272 -49.99 -30.90 -37.51
CA SER A 272 -51.25 -30.37 -38.06
C SER A 272 -51.64 -30.89 -39.45
N ASP A 273 -50.88 -31.82 -40.05
CA ASP A 273 -51.10 -32.27 -41.43
C ASP A 273 -51.32 -33.79 -41.50
N ASP A 274 -52.46 -34.27 -40.99
CA ASP A 274 -53.29 -35.38 -41.53
C ASP A 274 -54.33 -35.85 -40.49
N SER A 275 -55.63 -35.61 -40.75
CA SER A 275 -56.75 -36.50 -40.32
C SER A 275 -58.16 -36.04 -40.72
N ASP A 276 -58.33 -35.31 -41.84
CA ASP A 276 -59.67 -35.00 -42.38
C ASP A 276 -59.89 -35.59 -43.80
N ALA A 277 -59.44 -36.83 -44.00
CA ALA A 277 -59.93 -37.68 -45.09
C ALA A 277 -60.83 -38.77 -44.49
N ASP A 278 -61.99 -38.94 -45.11
CA ASP A 278 -62.98 -40.00 -44.90
C ASP A 278 -64.04 -39.69 -43.83
N PHE A 279 -65.22 -39.23 -44.25
CA PHE A 279 -66.48 -39.98 -44.15
C PHE A 279 -67.60 -39.22 -44.90
N GLU A 280 -68.05 -39.83 -46.00
CA GLU A 280 -69.36 -39.62 -46.65
C GLU A 280 -70.53 -39.85 -45.67
#